data_AF-A0A947ASB0-F1
#
_entry.id   AF-A0A947ASB0-F1
#
_cell.length_a   1.000
_cell.length_b   1.000
_cell.length_c   1.000
_cell.angle_alpha   90.00
_cell.angle_beta   90.00
_cell.angle_gamma   90.00
#
_symmetry.space_group_name_H-M   'P 1'
#
loop_
_entity.id
_entity.type
_entity.pdbx_description
1 polymer ?
#
loop_
_entity_poly.entity_id
_entity_poly.type
_entity_poly.pdbx_seq_one_letter_code
_entity_poly.pdbx_strand_id
1 'polypeptide(L)'
;GEGDALAIGGNHFIHAARRNIDITAIVMNNRIYGMTGGQFSPLSGCGKKATTAPYLTIDKEFDVVDLAIAAGATFVARSTAYHVQESTTILKKAITHKGFSVVEILSQCPTHYGRKNKEGDATAMLELHKTNTAKIGSKQLEENPSLTPRGIFVDRDEPEYCEQYEKVISLARKGQSS
;
A
#
# COMPACT_ATOMS: atom_id res chain seq x y z
N GLY A 1 6.37 6.52 2.09
CA GLY A 1 6.61 5.32 2.91
C GLY A 1 5.35 5.00 3.68
N GLU A 2 5.26 3.83 4.31
CA GLU A 2 4.04 3.40 4.99
C GLU A 2 3.66 4.28 6.19
N GLY A 3 4.64 4.78 6.94
CA GLY A 3 4.40 5.74 8.02
C GLY A 3 3.81 7.06 7.56
N ASP A 4 4.32 7.56 6.45
CA ASP A 4 3.83 8.80 5.85
C ASP A 4 2.39 8.62 5.33
N ALA A 5 2.13 7.54 4.58
CA ALA A 5 0.83 7.32 3.96
C ALA A 5 -0.27 6.83 4.93
N LEU A 6 0.06 5.99 5.93
CA LEU A 6 -0.92 5.32 6.80
C LEU A 6 -0.87 5.76 8.27
N ALA A 7 0.11 6.58 8.69
CA ALA A 7 0.05 7.25 9.98
C ALA A 7 -0.43 8.70 9.81
N ILE A 8 0.50 9.65 9.65
CA ILE A 8 0.15 11.08 9.58
C ILE A 8 -0.69 11.41 8.33
N GLY A 9 -0.45 10.74 7.21
CA GLY A 9 -1.19 10.92 5.97
C GLY A 9 -2.48 10.10 5.87
N GLY A 10 -2.82 9.27 6.86
CA GLY A 10 -3.90 8.29 6.76
C GLY A 10 -5.26 8.90 6.39
N ASN A 11 -5.59 10.07 6.96
CA ASN A 11 -6.85 10.75 6.63
C ASN A 11 -6.89 11.27 5.18
N HIS A 12 -5.75 11.74 4.67
CA HIS A 12 -5.64 12.19 3.28
C HIS A 12 -5.72 11.01 2.32
N PHE A 13 -5.07 9.90 2.67
CA PHE A 13 -5.07 8.65 1.92
C PHE A 13 -6.49 8.13 1.70
N ILE A 14 -7.28 7.97 2.77
CA ILE A 14 -8.65 7.45 2.64
C ILE A 14 -9.58 8.40 1.88
N HIS A 15 -9.37 9.71 1.96
CA HIS A 15 -10.18 10.68 1.23
C HIS A 15 -9.78 10.82 -0.23
N ALA A 16 -8.52 10.56 -0.59
CA ALA A 16 -8.10 10.46 -1.99
C ALA A 16 -8.74 9.23 -2.65
N ALA A 17 -8.72 8.08 -1.97
CA ALA A 17 -9.42 6.87 -2.39
C ALA A 17 -10.93 7.11 -2.57
N ARG A 18 -11.61 7.63 -1.54
CA ARG A 18 -13.05 7.91 -1.59
C ARG A 18 -13.46 8.84 -2.74
N ARG A 19 -12.61 9.81 -3.08
CA ARG A 19 -12.89 10.76 -4.16
C ARG A 19 -12.63 10.19 -5.54
N ASN A 20 -11.85 9.10 -5.64
CA ASN A 20 -11.40 8.54 -6.91
C ASN A 20 -10.66 9.59 -7.78
N ILE A 21 -9.70 10.29 -7.17
CA ILE A 21 -8.87 11.28 -7.87
C ILE A 21 -7.82 10.53 -8.70
N ASP A 22 -7.63 10.92 -9.97
CA ASP A 22 -6.68 10.32 -10.91
C ASP A 22 -5.20 10.51 -10.50
N ILE A 23 -4.76 9.74 -9.50
CA ILE A 23 -3.45 9.78 -8.88
C ILE A 23 -3.05 8.35 -8.52
N THR A 24 -1.78 8.01 -8.75
CA THR A 24 -1.17 6.76 -8.29
C THR A 24 -0.34 6.99 -7.01
N ALA A 25 -0.75 6.35 -5.92
CA ALA A 25 0.00 6.28 -4.66
C ALA A 25 0.83 4.98 -4.60
N ILE A 26 2.16 5.14 -4.63
CA ILE A 26 3.09 4.02 -4.44
C ILE A 26 3.53 4.00 -2.98
N VAL A 27 3.04 3.02 -2.22
CA VAL A 27 3.33 2.88 -0.79
C VAL A 27 4.48 1.91 -0.60
N MET A 28 5.68 2.46 -0.39
CA MET A 28 6.85 1.69 0.03
C MET A 28 6.66 1.26 1.48
N ASN A 29 6.38 -0.03 1.70
CA ASN A 29 6.19 -0.59 3.03
C ASN A 29 7.46 -1.32 3.49
N ASN A 30 8.16 -0.75 4.46
CA ASN A 30 9.31 -1.39 5.11
C ASN A 30 9.08 -1.66 6.61
N ARG A 31 7.82 -1.54 7.06
CA ARG A 31 7.34 -1.84 8.41
C ARG A 31 8.01 -1.06 9.53
N ILE A 32 8.69 0.06 9.25
CA ILE A 32 9.40 0.86 10.25
C ILE A 32 9.66 2.30 9.80
N TYR A 33 9.74 3.25 10.72
CA TYR A 33 10.22 4.60 10.38
C TYR A 33 11.74 4.62 10.21
N GLY A 34 12.20 4.21 9.03
CA GLY A 34 13.62 4.04 8.72
C GLY A 34 14.42 5.34 8.84
N MET A 35 13.91 6.46 8.31
CA MET A 35 14.66 7.72 8.26
C MET A 35 14.80 8.43 9.60
N THR A 36 13.93 8.13 10.58
CA THR A 36 13.91 8.81 11.88
C THR A 36 14.56 7.99 13.00
N GLY A 37 15.27 6.91 12.65
CA GLY A 37 16.00 6.08 13.62
C GLY A 37 15.28 4.80 14.04
N GLY A 38 14.25 4.37 13.31
CA GLY A 38 13.64 3.05 13.44
C GLY A 38 12.58 2.93 14.53
N GLN A 39 11.71 3.94 14.69
CA GLN A 39 10.48 3.84 15.48
C GLN A 39 9.49 2.88 14.82
N PHE A 40 8.58 2.29 15.59
CA PHE A 40 7.55 1.42 15.01
C PHE A 40 6.58 2.25 14.16
N SER A 41 6.08 1.65 13.09
CA SER A 41 5.05 2.21 12.22
C SER A 41 3.73 1.46 12.42
N PRO A 42 2.60 1.97 11.90
CA PRO A 42 1.31 1.25 11.97
C PRO A 42 1.31 -0.11 11.23
N LEU A 43 2.37 -0.42 10.47
CA LEU A 43 2.56 -1.67 9.75
C LEU A 43 3.72 -2.50 10.33
N SER A 44 4.27 -2.13 11.48
CA SER A 44 5.29 -2.95 12.14
C SER A 44 4.74 -4.33 12.52
N GLY A 45 3.48 -4.39 12.97
CA GLY A 45 2.82 -5.61 13.45
C GLY A 45 3.11 -5.88 14.92
N CYS A 46 2.29 -6.73 15.54
CA CYS A 46 2.41 -7.13 16.95
C CYS A 46 3.66 -8.01 17.15
N GLY A 47 4.30 -7.91 18.32
CA GLY A 47 5.45 -8.73 18.67
C GLY A 47 6.77 -8.30 18.00
N LYS A 48 6.84 -7.07 17.47
CA LYS A 48 8.05 -6.55 16.80
C LYS A 48 8.78 -5.52 17.65
N LYS A 49 10.10 -5.49 17.54
CA LYS A 49 10.96 -4.53 18.24
C LYS A 49 11.25 -3.32 17.37
N ALA A 50 11.21 -2.14 17.98
CA ALA A 50 11.58 -0.87 17.38
C ALA A 50 12.35 0.00 18.38
N THR A 51 12.87 1.14 17.96
CA THR A 51 13.59 2.07 18.87
C THR A 51 12.69 2.61 19.98
N THR A 52 11.43 2.90 19.69
CA THR A 52 10.41 3.33 20.67
C THR A 52 9.57 2.17 21.23
N ALA A 53 9.82 0.93 20.78
CA ALA A 53 9.18 -0.28 21.28
C ALA A 53 10.25 -1.34 21.60
N PRO A 54 11.07 -1.14 22.65
CA PRO A 54 12.18 -2.05 22.97
C PRO A 54 11.71 -3.42 23.46
N TYR A 55 10.50 -3.49 24.03
CA TYR A 55 9.90 -4.68 24.64
C TYR A 55 8.76 -5.29 23.82
N LEU A 56 8.77 -5.07 22.51
CA LEU A 56 7.73 -5.48 21.54
C LEU A 56 6.59 -4.47 21.41
N THR A 57 6.01 -4.42 20.22
CA THR A 57 4.74 -3.77 19.87
C THR A 57 3.56 -4.66 20.25
N ILE A 58 2.43 -4.06 20.57
CA ILE A 58 1.18 -4.77 20.89
C ILE A 58 0.08 -4.54 19.86
N ASP A 59 0.20 -3.47 19.06
CA ASP A 59 -0.81 -3.06 18.11
C ASP A 59 -0.92 -4.04 16.94
N LYS A 60 -2.15 -4.22 16.45
CA LYS A 60 -2.41 -4.94 15.20
C LYS A 60 -1.92 -4.08 14.03
N GLU A 61 -1.25 -4.68 13.05
CA GLU A 61 -0.87 -3.96 11.83
C GLU A 61 -2.08 -3.64 10.96
N PHE A 62 -2.02 -2.48 10.30
CA PHE A 62 -2.86 -2.21 9.14
C PHE A 62 -2.41 -3.06 7.95
N ASP A 63 -3.38 -3.49 7.15
CA ASP A 63 -3.15 -3.99 5.80
C ASP A 63 -3.49 -2.86 4.79
N VAL A 64 -2.51 -2.46 3.97
CA VAL A 64 -2.68 -1.37 2.99
C VAL A 64 -3.74 -1.69 1.94
N VAL A 65 -3.79 -2.95 1.50
CA VAL A 65 -4.74 -3.42 0.49
C VAL A 65 -6.15 -3.34 1.06
N ASP A 66 -6.38 -3.94 2.23
CA ASP A 66 -7.69 -3.93 2.87
C ASP A 66 -8.17 -2.50 3.16
N LEU A 67 -7.28 -1.64 3.67
CA LEU A 67 -7.60 -0.25 3.95
C LEU A 67 -7.95 0.53 2.67
N ALA A 68 -7.19 0.36 1.59
CA ALA A 68 -7.43 1.03 0.32
C ALA A 68 -8.76 0.58 -0.32
N ILE A 69 -9.05 -0.72 -0.28
CA ILE A 69 -10.31 -1.29 -0.77
C ILE A 69 -11.47 -0.73 0.04
N ALA A 70 -11.39 -0.76 1.38
CA ALA A 70 -12.42 -0.24 2.26
C ALA A 70 -12.63 1.28 2.08
N ALA A 71 -11.57 2.03 1.74
CA ALA A 71 -11.65 3.46 1.47
C ALA A 71 -12.22 3.81 0.08
N GLY A 72 -12.41 2.81 -0.80
CA GLY A 72 -13.01 3.00 -2.12
C GLY A 72 -12.02 3.19 -3.27
N ALA A 73 -10.75 2.81 -3.11
CA ALA A 73 -9.79 2.85 -4.22
C ALA A 73 -10.23 1.91 -5.36
N THR A 74 -10.11 2.39 -6.60
CA THR A 74 -10.57 1.68 -7.81
C THR A 74 -9.50 0.81 -8.45
N PHE A 75 -8.24 1.04 -8.08
CA PHE A 75 -7.12 0.17 -8.43
C PHE A 75 -6.29 -0.09 -7.18
N VAL A 76 -6.13 -1.36 -6.80
CA VAL A 76 -5.37 -1.75 -5.60
C VAL A 76 -4.49 -2.94 -5.94
N ALA A 77 -3.18 -2.81 -5.70
CA ALA A 77 -2.22 -3.86 -5.94
C ALA A 77 -1.13 -3.93 -4.86
N ARG A 78 -0.53 -5.12 -4.71
CA ARG A 78 0.63 -5.37 -3.86
C ARG A 78 1.69 -6.15 -4.63
N SER A 79 2.95 -5.76 -4.48
CA SER A 79 4.11 -6.51 -4.95
C SER A 79 5.26 -6.37 -3.96
N THR A 80 6.43 -6.88 -4.30
CA THR A 80 7.63 -6.79 -3.47
C THR A 80 8.82 -6.27 -4.26
N ALA A 81 9.83 -5.78 -3.55
CA ALA A 81 11.11 -5.38 -4.13
C ALA A 81 11.86 -6.54 -4.82
N TYR A 82 11.54 -7.80 -4.45
CA TYR A 82 12.08 -8.99 -5.13
C TYR A 82 11.46 -9.18 -6.53
N HIS A 83 10.16 -8.95 -6.68
CA HIS A 83 9.41 -9.25 -7.91
C HIS A 83 9.39 -8.07 -8.90
N VAL A 84 10.57 -7.59 -9.31
CA VAL A 84 10.73 -6.35 -10.13
C VAL A 84 9.90 -6.35 -11.42
N GLN A 85 9.86 -7.48 -12.14
CA GLN A 85 9.11 -7.59 -13.40
C GLN A 85 7.59 -7.46 -13.18
N GLU A 86 7.07 -8.08 -12.11
CA GLU A 86 5.66 -7.97 -11.73
C GLU A 86 5.33 -6.55 -11.28
N SER A 87 6.16 -5.97 -10.40
CA SER A 87 6.01 -4.59 -9.94
C SER A 87 5.99 -3.60 -11.11
N THR A 88 6.87 -3.78 -12.10
CA THR A 88 6.91 -2.91 -13.29
C THR A 88 5.60 -2.97 -14.09
N THR A 89 5.05 -4.17 -14.27
CA THR A 89 3.78 -4.37 -14.99
C THR A 89 2.61 -3.74 -14.23
N ILE A 90 2.55 -3.97 -12.92
CA ILE A 90 1.51 -3.40 -12.04
C ILE A 90 1.58 -1.88 -12.05
N LEU A 91 2.78 -1.30 -11.88
CA LEU A 91 2.97 0.16 -11.83
C LEU A 91 2.57 0.83 -13.14
N LYS A 92 2.92 0.24 -14.29
CA LYS A 92 2.45 0.73 -15.59
C LYS A 92 0.93 0.80 -15.65
N LYS A 93 0.26 -0.28 -15.23
CA LYS A 93 -1.20 -0.35 -15.24
C LYS A 93 -1.83 0.65 -14.27
N ALA A 94 -1.28 0.77 -13.06
CA ALA A 94 -1.73 1.71 -12.03
C ALA A 94 -1.66 3.17 -12.50
N ILE A 95 -0.57 3.54 -13.19
CA ILE A 95 -0.36 4.89 -13.73
C ILE A 95 -1.32 5.20 -14.88
N THR A 96 -1.69 4.18 -15.68
CA THR A 96 -2.65 4.35 -16.79
C THR A 96 -4.11 4.19 -16.36
N HIS A 97 -4.36 3.72 -15.13
CA HIS A 97 -5.70 3.56 -14.58
C HIS A 97 -6.29 4.94 -14.32
N LYS A 98 -7.54 5.14 -14.73
CA LYS A 98 -8.24 6.40 -14.55
C LYS A 98 -8.96 6.42 -13.21
N GLY A 99 -8.34 7.06 -12.21
CA GLY A 99 -8.86 7.09 -10.85
C GLY A 99 -7.78 6.87 -9.80
N PHE A 100 -8.18 6.65 -8.56
CA PHE A 100 -7.21 6.51 -7.49
C PHE A 100 -6.62 5.10 -7.45
N SER A 101 -5.32 5.04 -7.70
CA SER A 101 -4.53 3.80 -7.71
C SER A 101 -3.64 3.70 -6.48
N VAL A 102 -3.65 2.55 -5.80
CA VAL A 102 -2.73 2.23 -4.71
C VAL A 102 -1.90 1.02 -5.08
N VAL A 103 -0.57 1.17 -5.03
CA VAL A 103 0.37 0.06 -5.20
C VAL A 103 1.27 -0.03 -3.98
N GLU A 104 1.08 -1.06 -3.16
CA GLU A 104 1.99 -1.37 -2.07
C GLU A 104 3.20 -2.16 -2.60
N ILE A 105 4.39 -1.68 -2.28
CA ILE A 105 5.64 -2.39 -2.53
C ILE A 105 6.25 -2.76 -1.19
N LEU A 106 6.24 -4.05 -0.86
CA LEU A 106 6.98 -4.58 0.28
C LEU A 106 8.47 -4.42 0.02
N SER A 107 9.16 -3.73 0.92
CA SER A 107 10.56 -3.36 0.79
C SER A 107 11.32 -3.66 2.07
N GLN A 108 12.57 -4.11 1.95
CA GLN A 108 13.41 -4.43 3.08
C GLN A 108 14.00 -3.17 3.74
N CYS A 109 14.10 -3.18 5.07
CA CYS A 109 14.90 -2.21 5.83
C CYS A 109 15.87 -2.97 6.75
N PRO A 110 17.04 -3.41 6.24
CA PRO A 110 17.97 -4.24 7.01
C PRO A 110 18.58 -3.50 8.20
N THR A 111 18.80 -2.18 8.07
CA THR A 111 19.47 -1.35 9.08
C THR A 111 18.69 -1.21 10.37
N HIS A 112 17.36 -1.02 10.28
CA HIS A 112 16.51 -0.79 11.45
C HIS A 112 15.56 -1.95 11.73
N TYR A 113 14.72 -2.36 10.76
CA TYR A 113 13.74 -3.43 11.00
C TYR A 113 14.42 -4.79 11.11
N GLY A 114 15.22 -5.15 10.10
CA GLY A 114 15.90 -6.45 10.05
C GLY A 114 16.82 -6.68 11.24
N ARG A 115 17.70 -5.72 11.55
CA ARG A 115 18.62 -5.79 12.69
C ARG A 115 17.91 -5.99 14.03
N LYS A 116 16.81 -5.28 14.30
CA LYS A 116 16.10 -5.34 15.59
C LYS A 116 15.25 -6.61 15.73
N ASN A 117 14.71 -7.11 14.61
CA ASN A 117 13.81 -8.26 14.58
C ASN A 117 14.50 -9.56 14.14
N LYS A 118 15.83 -9.53 13.97
CA LYS A 118 16.67 -10.69 13.58
C LYS A 118 16.23 -11.32 12.25
N GLU A 119 15.85 -10.51 11.27
CA GLU A 119 15.40 -10.98 9.95
C GLU A 119 16.54 -11.13 8.92
N GLY A 120 17.79 -11.09 9.38
CA GLY A 120 18.98 -11.27 8.53
C GLY A 120 19.45 -9.98 7.85
N ASP A 121 20.30 -10.15 6.84
CA ASP A 121 20.84 -9.07 6.03
C ASP A 121 19.91 -8.70 4.87
N ALA A 122 20.35 -7.78 4.00
CA ALA A 122 19.56 -7.30 2.88
C ALA A 122 19.11 -8.42 1.92
N THR A 123 19.98 -9.41 1.68
CA THR A 123 19.71 -10.52 0.77
C THR A 123 18.73 -11.49 1.40
N ALA A 124 18.93 -11.85 2.67
CA ALA A 124 18.01 -12.71 3.41
C ALA A 124 16.60 -12.12 3.44
N MET A 125 16.45 -10.82 3.70
CA MET A 125 15.15 -10.15 3.70
C MET A 125 14.49 -10.13 2.32
N LEU A 126 15.26 -9.99 1.24
CA LEU A 126 14.72 -10.10 -0.12
C LEU A 126 14.21 -11.52 -0.43
N GLU A 127 14.92 -12.56 0.02
CA GLU A 127 14.45 -13.94 -0.11
C GLU A 127 13.22 -14.22 0.77
N LEU A 128 13.05 -13.53 1.91
CA LEU A 128 11.80 -13.56 2.68
C LEU A 128 10.63 -13.02 1.86
N HIS A 129 10.82 -11.96 1.06
CA HIS A 129 9.77 -11.48 0.15
C HIS A 129 9.40 -12.50 -0.94
N LYS A 130 10.33 -13.36 -1.37
CA LYS A 130 10.02 -14.45 -2.30
C LYS A 130 9.26 -15.58 -1.63
N THR A 131 9.69 -15.99 -0.44
CA THR A 131 9.21 -17.19 0.24
C THR A 131 7.92 -16.97 1.03
N ASN A 132 7.71 -15.75 1.56
CA ASN A 132 6.54 -15.40 2.37
C ASN A 132 5.42 -14.72 1.57
N THR A 133 5.54 -14.63 0.23
CA THR A 133 4.48 -14.07 -0.61
C THR A 133 4.10 -15.01 -1.74
N ALA A 134 2.82 -14.98 -2.13
CA ALA A 134 2.29 -15.79 -3.21
C ALA A 134 1.30 -14.99 -4.04
N LYS A 135 1.21 -15.29 -5.35
CA LYS A 135 0.23 -14.61 -6.22
C LYS A 135 -1.18 -14.96 -5.76
N ILE A 136 -2.07 -13.98 -5.81
CA ILE A 136 -3.51 -14.23 -5.68
C ILE A 136 -3.96 -15.30 -6.69
N GLY A 137 -4.82 -16.22 -6.24
CA GLY A 137 -5.30 -17.34 -7.07
C GLY A 137 -4.27 -18.41 -7.42
N SER A 138 -3.07 -18.39 -6.79
CA SER A 138 -2.09 -19.47 -6.95
C SER A 138 -2.36 -20.62 -5.98
N LYS A 139 -2.07 -21.86 -6.41
CA LYS A 139 -2.12 -23.05 -5.54
C LYS A 139 -1.31 -22.88 -4.25
N GLN A 140 -0.18 -22.19 -4.33
CA GLN A 140 0.68 -21.93 -3.17
C GLN A 140 -0.06 -21.14 -2.08
N LEU A 141 -0.88 -20.16 -2.46
CA LEU A 141 -1.68 -19.37 -1.52
C LEU A 141 -2.89 -20.16 -1.00
N GLU A 142 -3.48 -21.04 -1.83
CA GLU A 142 -4.57 -21.95 -1.42
C GLU A 142 -4.08 -22.96 -0.38
N GLU A 143 -2.91 -23.56 -0.60
CA GLU A 143 -2.28 -24.52 0.31
C GLU A 143 -1.72 -23.87 1.58
N ASN A 144 -1.27 -22.61 1.49
CA ASN A 144 -0.77 -21.85 2.62
C ASN A 144 -1.37 -20.42 2.69
N PRO A 145 -2.56 -20.27 3.32
CA PRO A 145 -3.22 -18.97 3.48
C PRO A 145 -2.46 -17.98 4.37
N SER A 146 -1.38 -18.39 5.06
CA SER A 146 -0.57 -17.48 5.87
C SER A 146 0.41 -16.65 5.03
N LEU A 147 0.59 -16.97 3.74
CA LEU A 147 1.43 -16.19 2.84
C LEU A 147 0.78 -14.84 2.54
N THR A 148 1.61 -13.81 2.41
CA THR A 148 1.09 -12.49 2.01
C THR A 148 0.72 -12.52 0.52
N PRO A 149 -0.55 -12.27 0.16
CA PRO A 149 -0.96 -12.28 -1.25
C PRO A 149 -0.31 -11.12 -2.01
N ARG A 150 0.04 -11.33 -3.28
CA ARG A 150 0.53 -10.29 -4.19
C ARG A 150 -0.18 -10.36 -5.54
N GLY A 151 -0.25 -9.24 -6.24
CA GLY A 151 -1.00 -9.07 -7.48
C GLY A 151 -1.92 -7.86 -7.45
N ILE A 152 -2.89 -7.84 -8.37
CA ILE A 152 -3.92 -6.80 -8.48
C ILE A 152 -5.19 -7.32 -7.82
N PHE A 153 -5.63 -6.67 -6.73
CA PHE A 153 -6.79 -7.07 -5.94
C PHE A 153 -8.07 -6.41 -6.44
N VAL A 154 -7.96 -5.15 -6.86
CA VAL A 154 -9.06 -4.36 -7.42
C VAL A 154 -8.56 -3.65 -8.66
N ASP A 155 -9.39 -3.69 -9.68
CA ASP A 155 -9.20 -3.03 -10.97
C ASP A 155 -10.59 -2.85 -11.59
N ARG A 156 -11.20 -1.69 -11.36
CA ARG A 156 -12.56 -1.40 -11.81
C ARG A 156 -12.68 0.05 -12.24
N ASP A 157 -13.48 0.27 -13.27
CA ASP A 157 -13.76 1.61 -13.77
C ASP A 157 -14.86 2.27 -12.94
N GLU A 158 -14.56 3.43 -12.36
CA GLU A 158 -15.53 4.31 -11.74
C GLU A 158 -15.32 5.75 -12.22
N PRO A 159 -16.36 6.61 -12.15
CA PRO A 159 -16.21 7.99 -12.56
C PRO A 159 -15.15 8.73 -11.74
N GLU A 160 -14.24 9.42 -12.42
CA GLU A 160 -13.17 10.20 -11.79
C GLU A 160 -13.72 11.51 -11.20
N TYR A 161 -13.07 11.98 -10.12
CA TYR A 161 -13.50 13.15 -9.35
C TYR A 161 -13.66 14.43 -10.18
N CYS A 162 -12.61 14.85 -10.89
CA CYS A 162 -12.58 16.07 -11.70
C CYS A 162 -13.62 16.00 -12.81
N GLU A 163 -13.79 14.83 -13.45
CA GLU A 163 -14.84 14.63 -14.45
C GLU A 163 -16.26 14.77 -13.87
N GLN A 164 -16.50 14.27 -12.65
CA GLN A 164 -17.79 14.51 -11.98
C GLN A 164 -17.95 15.99 -11.60
N TYR A 165 -16.86 16.64 -11.21
CA TYR A 165 -16.88 18.04 -10.82
C TYR A 165 -17.15 18.98 -12.01
N GLU A 166 -16.64 18.66 -13.20
CA GLU A 166 -16.96 19.38 -14.43
C GLU A 166 -18.46 19.38 -14.74
N LYS A 167 -19.17 18.28 -14.46
CA LYS A 167 -20.62 18.22 -14.60
C LYS A 167 -21.31 19.23 -13.67
N VAL A 168 -20.85 19.35 -12.43
CA VAL A 168 -21.36 20.34 -11.46
C VAL A 168 -21.12 21.76 -11.96
N ILE A 169 -19.90 22.06 -12.46
CA ILE A 169 -19.57 23.36 -13.05
C ILE A 169 -20.51 23.68 -14.22
N SER A 170 -20.79 22.70 -15.08
CA SER A 170 -21.67 22.88 -16.25
C SER A 170 -23.11 23.21 -15.84
N LEU A 171 -23.62 22.59 -14.77
CA LEU A 171 -24.97 22.86 -14.23
C LEU A 171 -25.05 24.27 -13.65
N ALA A 172 -24.04 24.69 -12.88
CA ALA A 172 -23.99 26.01 -12.29
C ALA A 172 -23.98 27.13 -13.35
N ARG A 173 -23.27 26.94 -14.47
CA ARG A 173 -23.23 27.92 -15.58
C ARG A 173 -24.57 28.07 -16.29
N LYS A 174 -25.31 26.97 -16.49
CA LYS A 174 -26.64 27.00 -17.12
C LYS A 174 -27.66 27.79 -16.30
N GLY A 175 -27.62 27.68 -14.97
CA GLY A 175 -28.53 28.40 -14.06
C GLY A 175 -28.26 29.91 -13.94
N GLN A 176 -27.12 30.41 -14.42
CA GLN A 176 -26.81 31.85 -14.44
C GLN A 176 -27.24 32.54 -15.74
N SER A 177 -27.73 31.79 -16.73
CA SER A 177 -28.14 32.30 -18.05
C SER A 177 -29.66 32.51 -18.17
N SER A 178 -30.39 32.49 -17.05
CA SER A 178 -31.83 32.71 -16.91
C SER A 178 -32.09 33.85 -15.93
#